data_AF-A0A917DGE5-F1
#
_entry.id   AF-A0A917DGE5-F1
#
_cell.length_a   1.000
_cell.length_b   1.000
_cell.length_c   1.000
_cell.angle_alpha   90.00
_cell.angle_beta   90.00
_cell.angle_gamma   90.00
#
_symmetry.space_group_name_H-M   'P 1'
#
loop_
_entity.id
_entity.type
_entity.pdbx_description
1 polymer ?
#
loop_
_entity_poly.entity_id
_entity_poly.type
_entity_poly.pdbx_seq_one_letter_code
_entity_poly.pdbx_strand_id
1 'polypeptide(L)'
;MTVAMQSGPVSRQGEAFQMDGSVLARAFNMPIAHFMLEMRRGNVHGIVERGTDEDDGQHRLSFRYRGRELRMTVDRDGNVSEQDLRTSTYPARKDVLRSRLRQVLVEQAAAHSPITYARLAERIGFRSGRAIKTIDSALEEMMDDDVQGNRPFLAAIALESVVPGIPPEWFFRKARSAGRFDGEPKGNEAYAFHAKQLQGAIHFYGDETSVS
;
A
#
# COMPACT_ATOMS: atom_id res chain seq x y z
N MET A 1 37.65 -16.37 -25.53
CA MET A 1 36.65 -16.09 -24.47
C MET A 1 35.95 -14.81 -24.85
N THR A 2 34.86 -14.91 -25.60
CA THR A 2 34.20 -13.77 -26.24
C THR A 2 33.23 -13.15 -25.24
N VAL A 3 33.52 -11.94 -24.79
CA VAL A 3 32.59 -11.13 -23.99
C VAL A 3 31.54 -10.61 -24.98
N ALA A 4 30.33 -11.16 -24.92
CA ALA A 4 29.20 -10.58 -25.62
C ALA A 4 28.89 -9.23 -25.00
N MET A 5 29.15 -8.15 -25.74
CA MET A 5 28.66 -6.82 -25.41
C MET A 5 27.13 -6.84 -25.56
N GLN A 6 26.41 -7.00 -24.44
CA GLN A 6 24.95 -6.84 -24.42
C GLN A 6 24.63 -5.35 -24.59
N SER A 7 23.91 -5.03 -25.66
CA SER A 7 23.71 -3.66 -26.16
C SER A 7 22.28 -3.16 -25.91
N GLY A 8 21.73 -3.41 -24.72
CA GLY A 8 20.35 -3.02 -24.36
C GLY A 8 20.20 -2.55 -22.91
N PRO A 9 19.14 -1.77 -22.58
CA PRO A 9 18.85 -1.28 -21.23
C PRO A 9 18.40 -2.38 -20.24
N VAL A 10 18.22 -3.61 -20.72
CA VAL A 10 17.83 -4.80 -19.94
C VAL A 10 18.87 -5.88 -20.16
N SER A 11 19.44 -6.42 -19.08
CA SER A 11 20.33 -7.59 -19.10
C SER A 11 19.69 -8.75 -18.36
N ARG A 12 19.89 -9.97 -18.89
CA ARG A 12 19.37 -11.20 -18.29
C ARG A 12 20.40 -11.81 -17.35
N GLN A 13 20.02 -12.07 -16.10
CA GLN A 13 20.81 -12.76 -15.08
C GLN A 13 20.07 -14.03 -14.66
N GLY A 14 20.25 -15.13 -15.41
CA GLY A 14 19.57 -16.40 -15.16
C GLY A 14 18.06 -16.31 -15.40
N GLU A 15 17.26 -16.45 -14.34
CA GLU A 15 15.80 -16.26 -14.37
C GLU A 15 15.36 -14.82 -14.07
N ALA A 16 16.28 -13.96 -13.63
CA ALA A 16 16.00 -12.57 -13.31
C ALA A 16 16.39 -11.63 -14.46
N PHE A 17 15.60 -10.57 -14.65
CA PHE A 17 15.95 -9.45 -15.52
C PHE A 17 16.48 -8.29 -14.68
N GLN A 18 17.63 -7.76 -15.08
CA GLN A 18 18.21 -6.55 -14.52
C GLN A 18 17.96 -5.42 -15.54
N MET A 19 17.25 -4.38 -15.12
CA MET A 19 16.88 -3.26 -15.98
C MET A 19 17.41 -1.95 -15.39
N ASP A 20 17.84 -1.04 -16.24
CA ASP A 20 18.17 0.32 -15.82
C ASP A 20 16.91 1.04 -15.31
N GLY A 21 16.92 1.44 -14.04
CA GLY A 21 15.83 2.18 -13.40
C GLY A 21 15.52 3.51 -14.11
N SER A 22 16.43 4.06 -14.91
CA SER A 22 16.21 5.25 -15.73
C SER A 22 15.17 5.02 -16.84
N VAL A 23 15.06 3.79 -17.35
CA VAL A 23 14.08 3.41 -18.39
C VAL A 23 12.69 3.40 -17.78
N LEU A 24 12.53 2.76 -16.62
CA LEU A 24 11.27 2.73 -15.88
C LEU A 24 10.87 4.12 -15.38
N ALA A 25 11.81 4.89 -14.85
CA ALA A 25 11.55 6.25 -14.38
C ALA A 25 11.03 7.13 -15.52
N ARG A 26 11.67 7.09 -16.71
CA ARG A 26 11.20 7.78 -17.91
C ARG A 26 9.81 7.31 -18.32
N ALA A 27 9.59 5.99 -18.35
CA ALA A 27 8.31 5.40 -18.70
C ALA A 27 7.17 5.83 -17.76
N PHE A 28 7.42 5.95 -16.45
CA PHE A 28 6.44 6.47 -15.49
C PHE A 28 6.34 8.02 -15.48
N ASN A 29 7.12 8.72 -16.32
CA ASN A 29 7.28 10.18 -16.33
C ASN A 29 7.66 10.72 -14.93
N MET A 30 8.68 10.11 -14.32
CA MET A 30 9.10 10.36 -12.96
C MET A 30 10.60 10.63 -12.86
N PRO A 31 11.05 11.55 -11.99
CA PRO A 31 12.47 11.68 -11.67
C PRO A 31 13.06 10.36 -11.12
N ILE A 32 14.21 9.93 -11.62
CA ILE A 32 14.84 8.65 -11.25
C ILE A 32 15.03 8.50 -9.74
N ALA A 33 15.38 9.57 -9.02
CA ALA A 33 15.54 9.54 -7.57
C ALA A 33 14.23 9.21 -6.84
N HIS A 34 13.11 9.76 -7.31
CA HIS A 34 11.78 9.47 -6.76
C HIS A 34 11.35 8.04 -7.11
N PHE A 35 11.62 7.59 -8.33
CA PHE A 35 11.34 6.21 -8.75
C PHE A 35 12.10 5.19 -7.88
N MET A 36 13.39 5.44 -7.63
CA MET A 36 14.21 4.57 -6.78
C MET A 36 13.74 4.56 -5.32
N LEU A 37 13.24 5.69 -4.81
CA LEU A 37 12.64 5.76 -3.48
C LEU A 37 11.38 4.88 -3.40
N GLU A 38 10.51 4.95 -4.40
CA GLU A 38 9.26 4.17 -4.47
C GLU A 38 9.53 2.67 -4.67
N MET A 39 10.57 2.31 -5.43
CA MET A 39 11.10 0.93 -5.53
C MET A 39 11.62 0.43 -4.17
N ARG A 40 12.42 1.22 -3.44
CA ARG A 40 12.93 0.87 -2.10
C ARG A 40 11.80 0.69 -1.08
N ARG A 41 10.73 1.48 -1.20
CA ARG A 41 9.51 1.38 -0.40
C ARG A 41 8.63 0.18 -0.79
N GLY A 42 8.91 -0.46 -1.91
CA GLY A 42 8.13 -1.58 -2.43
C GLY A 42 6.79 -1.16 -3.03
N ASN A 43 6.64 0.10 -3.46
CA ASN A 43 5.42 0.62 -4.09
C ASN A 43 5.39 0.37 -5.60
N VAL A 44 6.53 0.02 -6.18
CA VAL A 44 6.66 -0.40 -7.58
C VAL A 44 6.84 -1.92 -7.61
N HIS A 45 6.01 -2.61 -8.39
CA HIS A 45 6.03 -4.07 -8.51
C HIS A 45 6.23 -4.49 -9.96
N GLY A 46 7.16 -5.42 -10.22
CA GLY A 46 7.41 -6.00 -11.53
C GLY A 46 6.97 -7.47 -11.57
N ILE A 47 6.29 -7.87 -12.65
CA ILE A 47 6.03 -9.26 -13.01
C ILE A 47 6.71 -9.53 -14.35
N VAL A 48 7.32 -10.70 -14.49
CA VAL A 48 7.92 -11.18 -15.75
C VAL A 48 7.11 -12.36 -16.24
N GLU A 49 6.54 -12.24 -17.42
CA GLU A 49 5.89 -13.33 -18.14
C GLU A 49 6.77 -13.70 -19.34
N ARG A 50 7.04 -14.99 -19.50
CA ARG A 50 7.79 -15.51 -20.65
C ARG A 50 6.79 -15.81 -21.76
N GLY A 51 7.01 -15.26 -22.95
CA GLY A 51 6.28 -15.69 -24.15
C GLY A 51 6.58 -17.14 -24.46
N THR A 52 5.54 -17.90 -24.82
CA THR A 52 5.65 -19.27 -25.32
C THR A 52 5.09 -19.30 -26.74
N ASP A 53 5.45 -20.34 -27.50
CA ASP A 53 4.98 -20.56 -28.88
C ASP A 53 5.44 -19.48 -29.88
N GLU A 54 4.54 -18.77 -30.57
CA GLU A 54 4.91 -17.76 -31.59
C GLU A 54 5.73 -16.59 -31.03
N ASP A 55 5.70 -16.39 -29.70
CA ASP A 55 6.46 -15.39 -28.96
C ASP A 55 7.70 -15.97 -28.24
N ASP A 56 8.18 -17.16 -28.63
CA ASP A 56 9.35 -17.80 -28.01
C ASP A 56 10.59 -16.90 -28.09
N GLY A 57 11.04 -16.39 -26.93
CA GLY A 57 12.15 -15.45 -26.81
C GLY A 57 11.77 -14.01 -26.52
N GLN A 58 10.49 -13.67 -26.56
CA GLN A 58 9.98 -12.40 -26.08
C GLN A 58 9.59 -12.52 -24.60
N HIS A 59 9.94 -11.50 -23.83
CA HIS A 59 9.62 -11.41 -22.42
C HIS A 59 8.72 -10.21 -22.18
N ARG A 60 7.56 -10.44 -21.59
CA ARG A 60 6.63 -9.39 -21.21
C ARG A 60 6.87 -9.00 -19.76
N LEU A 61 7.36 -7.79 -19.55
CA LEU A 61 7.55 -7.19 -18.23
C LEU A 61 6.35 -6.29 -17.91
N SER A 62 5.76 -6.44 -16.74
CA SER A 62 4.66 -5.59 -16.27
C SER A 62 5.06 -4.91 -14.96
N PHE A 63 5.18 -3.58 -14.96
CA PHE A 63 5.48 -2.77 -13.79
C PHE A 63 4.25 -2.00 -13.35
N ARG A 64 3.94 -2.01 -12.05
CA ARG A 64 2.76 -1.33 -11.49
C ARG A 64 3.16 -0.26 -10.50
N TYR A 65 2.57 0.93 -10.64
CA TYR A 65 2.78 2.06 -9.74
C TYR A 65 1.58 3.02 -9.76
N ARG A 66 0.99 3.32 -8.59
CA ARG A 66 -0.14 4.27 -8.42
C ARG A 66 -1.26 4.14 -9.47
N GLY A 67 -1.78 2.92 -9.65
CA GLY A 67 -2.88 2.67 -10.59
C GLY A 67 -2.47 2.80 -12.06
N ARG A 68 -1.17 2.82 -12.37
CA ARG A 68 -0.63 2.76 -13.72
C ARG A 68 0.11 1.44 -13.89
N GLU A 69 -0.10 0.81 -15.04
CA GLU A 69 0.64 -0.38 -15.45
C GLU A 69 1.46 -0.02 -16.68
N LEU A 70 2.76 -0.25 -16.56
CA LEU A 70 3.71 -0.17 -17.64
C LEU A 70 3.97 -1.59 -18.12
N ARG A 71 3.52 -1.90 -19.34
CA ARG A 71 3.85 -3.15 -20.01
C ARG A 71 4.97 -2.91 -21.00
N MET A 72 5.96 -3.79 -20.99
CA MET A 72 7.10 -3.73 -21.87
C MET A 72 7.35 -5.10 -22.48
N THR A 73 7.59 -5.13 -23.79
CA THR A 73 8.06 -6.33 -24.47
C THR A 73 9.57 -6.21 -24.68
N VAL A 74 10.30 -7.21 -24.21
CA VAL A 74 11.76 -7.28 -24.29
C VAL A 74 12.13 -8.47 -25.17
N ASP A 75 12.95 -8.23 -26.20
CA ASP A 75 13.45 -9.27 -27.08
C ASP A 75 14.61 -10.07 -26.46
N ARG A 76 15.14 -11.05 -27.21
CA ARG A 76 16.26 -11.89 -26.76
C ARG A 76 17.56 -11.11 -26.51
N ASP A 77 17.72 -9.95 -27.14
CA ASP A 77 18.92 -9.10 -27.07
C ASP A 77 18.83 -8.02 -25.98
N GLY A 78 17.68 -7.95 -25.27
CA GLY A 78 17.45 -7.00 -24.19
C GLY A 78 16.95 -5.63 -24.66
N ASN A 79 16.52 -5.52 -25.93
CA ASN A 79 15.91 -4.30 -26.43
C ASN A 79 14.42 -4.26 -26.08
N VAL A 80 13.93 -3.06 -25.81
CA VAL A 80 12.52 -2.80 -25.55
C VAL A 80 11.87 -2.41 -26.86
N SER A 81 10.98 -3.25 -27.38
CA SER A 81 10.32 -3.06 -28.68
C SER A 81 8.94 -2.40 -28.54
N GLU A 82 8.21 -2.70 -27.47
CA GLU A 82 6.89 -2.13 -27.19
C GLU A 82 6.83 -1.65 -25.75
N GLN A 83 6.44 -0.40 -25.55
CA GLN A 83 6.25 0.21 -24.23
C GLN A 83 4.88 0.86 -24.17
N ASP A 84 4.02 0.32 -23.31
CA ASP A 84 2.63 0.73 -23.18
C ASP A 84 2.34 1.06 -21.73
N LEU A 85 2.08 2.35 -21.48
CA LEU A 85 1.77 2.86 -20.16
C LEU A 85 0.28 3.17 -20.12
N ARG A 86 -0.46 2.32 -19.43
CA ARG A 86 -1.92 2.45 -19.31
C ARG A 86 -2.32 2.76 -17.89
N THR A 87 -3.49 3.39 -17.77
CA THR A 87 -4.24 3.35 -16.52
C THR A 87 -4.58 1.88 -16.25
N SER A 88 -4.11 1.35 -15.12
CA SER A 88 -4.43 0.01 -14.67
C SER A 88 -5.89 -0.04 -14.29
N THR A 89 -6.68 -0.91 -14.93
CA THR A 89 -8.04 -1.24 -14.48
C THR A 89 -8.04 -2.04 -13.16
N TYR A 90 -6.87 -2.55 -12.75
CA TYR A 90 -6.67 -3.13 -11.43
C TYR A 90 -6.38 -2.04 -10.38
N PRO A 91 -7.06 -2.06 -9.21
CA PRO A 91 -6.77 -1.15 -8.11
C PRO A 91 -5.32 -1.30 -7.67
N ALA A 92 -4.66 -0.19 -7.31
CA ALA A 92 -3.27 -0.27 -6.84
C ALA A 92 -3.20 -1.17 -5.60
N ARG A 93 -2.06 -1.84 -5.35
CA ARG A 93 -1.90 -2.71 -4.17
C ARG A 93 -2.27 -1.99 -2.87
N LYS A 94 -1.97 -0.69 -2.80
CA LYS A 94 -2.35 0.16 -1.68
C LYS A 94 -3.86 0.34 -1.55
N ASP A 95 -4.56 0.50 -2.67
CA ASP A 95 -6.03 0.61 -2.69
C ASP A 95 -6.65 -0.71 -2.21
N VAL A 96 -6.14 -1.85 -2.69
CA VAL A 96 -6.58 -3.18 -2.22
C VAL A 96 -6.33 -3.33 -0.71
N LEU A 97 -5.18 -2.89 -0.22
CA LEU A 97 -4.86 -2.90 1.21
C LEU A 97 -5.83 -2.02 2.01
N ARG A 98 -6.05 -0.77 1.57
CA ARG A 98 -6.99 0.15 2.22
C ARG A 98 -8.41 -0.39 2.22
N SER A 99 -8.87 -0.99 1.12
CA SER A 99 -10.19 -1.63 1.04
C SER A 99 -10.31 -2.80 2.02
N ARG A 100 -9.30 -3.68 2.10
CA ARG A 100 -9.30 -4.80 3.05
C ARG A 100 -9.23 -4.34 4.50
N LEU A 101 -8.38 -3.34 4.80
CA LEU A 101 -8.30 -2.72 6.13
C LEU A 101 -9.66 -2.12 6.52
N ARG A 102 -10.24 -1.31 5.63
CA ARG A 102 -11.55 -0.69 5.85
C ARG A 102 -12.61 -1.75 6.12
N GLN A 103 -12.69 -2.80 5.30
CA GLN A 103 -13.65 -3.88 5.49
C GLN A 103 -13.53 -4.50 6.89
N VAL A 104 -12.32 -4.93 7.27
CA VAL A 104 -12.10 -5.56 8.58
C VAL A 104 -12.45 -4.60 9.71
N LEU A 105 -12.06 -3.32 9.63
CA LEU A 105 -12.33 -2.35 10.69
C LEU A 105 -13.82 -1.99 10.80
N VAL A 106 -14.55 -1.91 9.68
CA VAL A 106 -16.00 -1.71 9.69
C VAL A 106 -16.71 -2.92 10.32
N GLU A 107 -16.32 -4.15 9.96
CA GLU A 107 -16.85 -5.37 10.60
C GLU A 107 -16.62 -5.35 12.13
N GLN A 108 -15.44 -4.90 12.57
CA GLN A 108 -15.11 -4.79 14.00
C GLN A 108 -15.86 -3.66 14.71
N ALA A 109 -16.09 -2.53 14.01
CA ALA A 109 -16.92 -1.45 14.52
C ALA A 109 -18.37 -1.91 14.73
N ALA A 110 -18.95 -2.61 13.75
CA ALA A 110 -20.29 -3.19 13.84
C ALA A 110 -20.41 -4.24 14.95
N ALA A 111 -19.36 -5.04 15.17
CA ALA A 111 -19.31 -6.02 16.25
C ALA A 111 -19.02 -5.40 17.64
N HIS A 112 -18.83 -4.08 17.72
CA HIS A 112 -18.43 -3.36 18.94
C HIS A 112 -17.16 -3.95 19.59
N SER A 113 -16.27 -4.52 18.76
CA SER A 113 -15.11 -5.29 19.20
C SER A 113 -13.84 -4.75 18.53
N PRO A 114 -13.10 -3.86 19.19
CA PRO A 114 -11.79 -3.41 18.72
C PRO A 114 -10.83 -4.56 18.43
N ILE A 115 -9.87 -4.33 17.53
CA ILE A 115 -8.93 -5.36 17.07
C ILE A 115 -7.49 -4.92 17.29
N THR A 116 -6.62 -5.83 17.72
CA THR A 116 -5.19 -5.52 17.85
C THR A 116 -4.50 -5.50 16.49
N TYR A 117 -3.42 -4.74 16.33
CA TYR A 117 -2.63 -4.72 15.09
C TYR A 117 -2.14 -6.11 14.67
N ALA A 118 -1.73 -6.94 15.65
CA ALA A 118 -1.32 -8.31 15.40
C ALA A 118 -2.45 -9.11 14.72
N ARG A 119 -3.67 -9.03 15.28
CA ARG A 119 -4.83 -9.75 14.73
C ARG A 119 -5.32 -9.13 13.42
N LEU A 120 -5.24 -7.81 13.28
CA LEU A 120 -5.55 -7.11 12.04
C LEU A 120 -4.64 -7.61 10.91
N ALA A 121 -3.32 -7.61 11.13
CA ALA A 121 -2.31 -8.07 10.17
C ALA A 121 -2.54 -9.53 9.74
N GLU A 122 -2.90 -10.41 10.68
CA GLU A 122 -3.30 -11.78 10.38
C GLU A 122 -4.52 -11.85 9.45
N ARG A 123 -5.59 -11.10 9.75
CA ARG A 123 -6.84 -11.11 8.95
C ARG A 123 -6.62 -10.60 7.53
N ILE A 124 -5.75 -9.62 7.34
CA ILE A 124 -5.43 -9.09 6.00
C ILE A 124 -4.35 -9.88 5.25
N GLY A 125 -3.81 -10.97 5.85
CA GLY A 125 -2.90 -11.92 5.22
C GLY A 125 -1.42 -11.52 5.22
N PHE A 126 -1.00 -10.64 6.13
CA PHE A 126 0.39 -10.19 6.23
C PHE A 126 1.14 -10.94 7.35
N ARG A 127 2.09 -11.81 6.99
CA ARG A 127 2.88 -12.62 7.95
C ARG A 127 4.34 -12.18 8.12
N SER A 128 4.75 -11.00 7.65
CA SER A 128 6.16 -10.55 7.75
C SER A 128 6.31 -9.15 8.33
N GLY A 129 7.37 -8.92 9.11
CA GLY A 129 7.63 -7.68 9.87
C GLY A 129 7.81 -6.39 9.06
N ARG A 130 7.89 -6.46 7.71
CA ARG A 130 7.82 -5.27 6.83
C ARG A 130 6.40 -4.70 6.70
N ALA A 131 5.37 -5.42 7.16
CA ALA A 131 3.97 -5.09 6.96
C ALA A 131 3.42 -3.95 7.84
N ILE A 132 3.97 -3.76 9.05
CA ILE A 132 3.40 -2.83 10.04
C ILE A 132 3.43 -1.38 9.52
N LYS A 133 4.58 -0.93 9.01
CA LYS A 133 4.70 0.42 8.44
C LYS A 133 3.75 0.67 7.26
N THR A 134 3.45 -0.37 6.48
CA THR A 134 2.50 -0.27 5.37
C THR A 134 1.06 -0.14 5.88
N ILE A 135 0.71 -0.83 6.97
CA ILE A 135 -0.58 -0.68 7.65
C ILE A 135 -0.70 0.72 8.22
N ASP A 136 0.32 1.21 8.94
CA ASP A 136 0.33 2.56 9.52
C ASP A 136 0.06 3.61 8.44
N SER A 137 0.86 3.62 7.36
CA SER A 137 0.68 4.58 6.26
C SER A 137 -0.68 4.46 5.55
N ALA A 138 -1.26 3.26 5.46
CA ALA A 138 -2.58 3.08 4.87
C ALA A 138 -3.68 3.62 5.79
N LEU A 139 -3.56 3.42 7.10
CA LEU A 139 -4.49 3.92 8.11
C LEU A 139 -4.37 5.45 8.27
N GLU A 140 -3.16 6.02 8.19
CA GLU A 140 -2.97 7.47 8.17
C GLU A 140 -3.72 8.13 7.01
N GLU A 141 -3.64 7.56 5.80
CA GLU A 141 -4.42 8.08 4.66
C GLU A 141 -5.92 7.89 4.83
N MET A 142 -6.36 6.80 5.48
CA MET A 142 -7.77 6.64 5.84
C MET A 142 -8.22 7.71 6.83
N MET A 143 -7.36 8.13 7.77
CA MET A 143 -7.66 9.25 8.67
C MET A 143 -7.76 10.58 7.92
N ASP A 144 -6.99 10.79 6.84
CA ASP A 144 -7.14 11.99 6.00
C ASP A 144 -8.51 12.01 5.32
N ASP A 145 -8.97 10.87 4.79
CA ASP A 145 -10.31 10.74 4.20
C ASP A 145 -11.41 10.96 5.26
N ASP A 146 -11.23 10.43 6.48
CA ASP A 146 -12.15 10.64 7.60
C ASP A 146 -12.25 12.13 7.96
N VAL A 147 -11.13 12.87 7.97
CA VAL A 147 -11.13 14.32 8.21
C VAL A 147 -11.85 15.06 7.10
N GLN A 148 -11.56 14.74 5.83
CA GLN A 148 -12.22 15.37 4.69
C GLN A 148 -13.73 15.12 4.70
N GLY A 149 -14.16 13.92 5.11
CA GLY A 149 -15.56 13.56 5.25
C GLY A 149 -16.22 14.00 6.56
N ASN A 150 -15.50 14.68 7.45
CA ASN A 150 -15.93 15.01 8.81
C ASN A 150 -16.48 13.79 9.60
N ARG A 151 -15.87 12.61 9.39
CA ARG A 151 -16.26 11.33 10.01
C ARG A 151 -15.42 11.04 11.25
N PRO A 152 -15.86 10.18 12.17
CA PRO A 152 -14.98 9.62 13.21
C PRO A 152 -13.83 8.83 12.60
N PHE A 153 -12.68 8.78 13.29
CA PHE A 153 -11.54 8.01 12.79
C PHE A 153 -11.81 6.51 12.87
N LEU A 154 -11.95 5.85 11.72
CA LEU A 154 -12.12 4.39 11.68
C LEU A 154 -10.89 3.66 12.25
N ALA A 155 -9.70 4.26 12.10
CA ALA A 155 -8.45 3.75 12.66
C ALA A 155 -8.47 3.62 14.19
N ALA A 156 -9.41 4.26 14.91
CA ALA A 156 -9.56 4.12 16.36
C ALA A 156 -9.96 2.69 16.81
N ILE A 157 -10.48 1.88 15.89
CA ILE A 157 -10.81 0.46 16.11
C ILE A 157 -9.54 -0.41 16.22
N ALA A 158 -8.41 0.05 15.66
CA ALA A 158 -7.15 -0.69 15.65
C ALA A 158 -6.28 -0.31 16.86
N LEU A 159 -6.00 -1.28 17.72
CA LEU A 159 -5.29 -1.10 18.99
C LEU A 159 -3.89 -1.68 18.95
N GLU A 160 -2.92 -1.03 19.61
CA GLU A 160 -1.57 -1.58 19.75
C GLU A 160 -1.59 -2.90 20.52
N SER A 161 -2.39 -2.96 21.58
CA SER A 161 -2.59 -4.13 22.44
C SER A 161 -3.96 -4.08 23.13
N VAL A 162 -4.38 -5.19 23.76
CA VAL A 162 -5.64 -5.26 24.53
C VAL A 162 -5.57 -4.40 25.80
N VAL A 163 -4.39 -4.34 26.43
CA VAL A 163 -4.12 -3.50 27.60
C VAL A 163 -2.84 -2.71 27.29
N PRO A 164 -2.85 -1.36 27.29
CA PRO A 164 -3.91 -0.49 27.81
C PRO A 164 -5.14 -0.27 26.91
N GLY A 165 -5.20 -0.88 25.72
CA GLY A 165 -6.40 -0.83 24.87
C GLY A 165 -6.51 0.42 24.01
N ILE A 166 -5.39 1.03 23.65
CA ILE A 166 -5.32 2.25 22.82
C ILE A 166 -4.56 2.02 21.50
N PRO A 167 -4.77 2.87 20.49
CA PRO A 167 -3.98 2.88 19.26
C PRO A 167 -2.50 3.23 19.52
N PRO A 168 -1.60 2.87 18.60
CA PRO A 168 -0.19 3.26 18.69
C PRO A 168 0.02 4.78 18.59
N GLU A 169 1.17 5.26 19.06
CA GLU A 169 1.49 6.69 19.16
C GLU A 169 1.29 7.48 17.85
N TRP A 170 1.57 6.87 16.70
CA TRP A 170 1.44 7.53 15.40
C TRP A 170 0.00 8.01 15.15
N PHE A 171 -1.02 7.30 15.64
CA PHE A 171 -2.43 7.65 15.48
C PHE A 171 -2.71 9.03 16.08
N PHE A 172 -2.23 9.27 17.30
CA PHE A 172 -2.41 10.55 17.99
C PHE A 172 -1.60 11.66 17.34
N ARG A 173 -0.37 11.36 16.87
CA ARG A 173 0.43 12.32 16.09
C ARG A 173 -0.29 12.72 14.80
N LYS A 174 -0.89 11.76 14.09
CA LYS A 174 -1.70 12.01 12.89
C LYS A 174 -2.94 12.84 13.21
N ALA A 175 -3.70 12.48 14.25
CA ALA A 175 -4.85 13.25 14.71
C ALA A 175 -4.50 14.70 15.09
N ARG A 176 -3.32 14.91 15.70
CA ARG A 176 -2.79 16.24 16.01
C ARG A 176 -2.44 17.02 14.76
N SER A 177 -1.75 16.41 13.80
CA SER A 177 -1.43 17.03 12.52
C SER A 177 -2.68 17.43 11.71
N ALA A 178 -3.78 16.68 11.89
CA ALA A 178 -5.08 16.96 11.28
C ALA A 178 -5.94 17.96 12.10
N GLY A 179 -5.44 18.49 13.22
CA GLY A 179 -6.16 19.46 14.05
C GLY A 179 -7.33 18.91 14.86
N ARG A 180 -7.46 17.58 15.00
CA ARG A 180 -8.55 16.94 15.76
C ARG A 180 -8.18 16.54 17.18
N PHE A 181 -6.88 16.61 17.52
CA PHE A 181 -6.33 16.29 18.84
C PHE A 181 -5.24 17.29 19.20
N ASP A 182 -5.24 17.80 20.43
CA ASP A 182 -4.28 18.78 20.94
C ASP A 182 -3.46 18.27 22.15
N GLY A 183 -3.94 17.22 22.83
CA GLY A 183 -3.25 16.57 23.96
C GLY A 183 -1.98 15.79 23.57
N GLU A 184 -1.26 15.28 24.55
CA GLU A 184 -0.03 14.49 24.34
C GLU A 184 -0.35 13.04 23.93
N PRO A 185 0.33 12.46 22.93
CA PRO A 185 0.10 11.08 22.47
C PRO A 185 0.20 9.98 23.55
N LYS A 186 0.91 10.26 24.65
CA LYS A 186 1.03 9.35 25.82
C LYS A 186 0.39 9.92 27.09
N GLY A 187 -0.33 11.04 26.97
CA GLY A 187 -1.01 11.71 28.08
C GLY A 187 -2.37 11.08 28.38
N ASN A 188 -2.99 11.50 29.48
CA ASN A 188 -4.32 11.03 29.87
C ASN A 188 -5.40 11.48 28.87
N GLU A 189 -5.17 12.59 28.18
CA GLU A 189 -6.02 13.14 27.12
C GLU A 189 -6.14 12.19 25.93
N ALA A 190 -5.11 11.37 25.66
CA ALA A 190 -5.12 10.38 24.60
C ALA A 190 -6.22 9.33 24.81
N TYR A 191 -6.44 8.90 26.07
CA TYR A 191 -7.51 7.96 26.41
C TYR A 191 -8.90 8.54 26.18
N ALA A 192 -9.12 9.78 26.65
CA ALA A 192 -10.41 10.46 26.47
C ALA A 192 -10.70 10.71 24.98
N PHE A 193 -9.69 11.14 24.23
CA PHE A 193 -9.80 11.33 22.79
C PHE A 193 -10.08 10.00 22.06
N HIS A 194 -9.32 8.95 22.37
CA HIS A 194 -9.52 7.62 21.79
C HIS A 194 -10.91 7.07 22.08
N ALA A 195 -11.38 7.15 23.34
CA ALA A 195 -12.71 6.70 23.71
C ALA A 195 -13.81 7.39 22.89
N LYS A 196 -13.70 8.72 22.69
CA LYS A 196 -14.63 9.48 21.85
C LYS A 196 -14.58 9.04 20.38
N GLN A 197 -13.39 8.85 19.82
CA GLN A 197 -13.23 8.40 18.44
C GLN A 197 -13.73 6.97 18.25
N LEU A 198 -13.45 6.07 19.19
CA LEU A 198 -13.88 4.68 19.16
C LEU A 198 -15.40 4.59 19.21
N GLN A 199 -16.05 5.28 20.16
CA GLN A 199 -17.51 5.32 20.25
C GLN A 199 -18.12 5.93 18.98
N GLY A 200 -17.55 7.02 18.47
CA GLY A 200 -17.98 7.63 17.22
C GLY A 200 -17.88 6.67 16.04
N ALA A 201 -16.77 5.95 15.92
CA ALA A 201 -16.56 4.98 14.85
C ALA A 201 -17.54 3.80 14.94
N ILE A 202 -17.80 3.29 16.15
CA ILE A 202 -18.80 2.23 16.37
C ILE A 202 -20.19 2.68 15.91
N HIS A 203 -20.66 3.87 16.33
CA HIS A 203 -21.97 4.36 15.87
C HIS A 203 -21.99 4.61 14.35
N PHE A 204 -21.03 5.38 13.84
CA PHE A 204 -21.06 5.81 12.44
C PHE A 204 -20.92 4.63 11.45
N TYR A 205 -20.02 3.68 11.74
CA TYR A 205 -19.73 2.55 10.85
C TYR A 205 -20.49 1.27 11.20
N GLY A 206 -20.97 1.12 12.44
CA GLY A 206 -21.84 0.01 12.82
C GLY A 206 -23.23 0.12 12.17
N ASP A 207 -23.79 1.32 12.11
CA ASP A 207 -25.07 1.58 11.47
C ASP A 207 -25.01 1.38 9.93
N GLU A 208 -23.85 1.62 9.30
CA GLU A 208 -23.61 1.37 7.86
C GLU A 208 -23.82 -0.11 7.47
N THR A 209 -23.60 -1.05 8.40
CA THR A 209 -23.75 -2.49 8.12
C THR A 209 -25.16 -3.04 8.33
N SER A 210 -26.07 -2.27 8.94
CA SER A 210 -27.45 -2.71 9.21
C SER A 210 -28.40 -2.54 8.00
N VAL A 211 -27.89 -2.11 6.84
CA VAL A 211 -28.67 -1.77 5.64
C VAL A 211 -28.35 -2.70 4.45
N SER A 212 -27.77 -3.88 4.67
CA SER A 212 -27.54 -4.89 3.62
C SER A 212 -28.37 -6.15 3.81
#